data_AF-A0A2V5I3A0-F1
#
_entry.id   AF-A0A2V5I3A0-F1
#
_cell.length_a   1.000
_cell.length_b   1.000
_cell.length_c   1.000
_cell.angle_alpha   90.00
_cell.angle_beta   90.00
_cell.angle_gamma   90.00
#
_symmetry.space_group_name_H-M   'P 1'
#
loop_
_entity.id
_entity.type
_entity.pdbx_description
1 polymer ?
#
loop_
_entity_poly.entity_id
_entity_poly.type
_entity_poly.pdbx_seq_one_letter_code
_entity_poly.pdbx_strand_id
1 'polypeptide(L)'
;MNASLYLLLALCSILQLGSWAVAATVYNVTSTVSLAPASSPRPEKPVHDADYHSFSIEFCYIVDYAGNDTHPNLFSRQVIQNLKDIAGKAPIFRVGGSTQNSAVYYPDQTEALIDPFDSIASSQPRHSYFGPAFLQSFRQFPAGSQYIFGLNFFNAENETLFDVGDGLAQCVLEAHAAYQAIGDALYGFEIGNEVDSCAGGQRRPANWTIQDYVDQWNEYASVISENLTQHDADQLFQGCAFEAPRHVTASTDWNVANAEADGMRVNKAKSVADHEYMGAACDYTGVGPTITTTIFDRTNVLSRVWYHDYLGNVTAASGIPYVLGETNSISCQGARGISDVMAAAVWAVDYVLYLSSLRVERVHFHMGTRYPYASWLPVTFNETAPTVFPIYYAALFNAHVFSGGNKQTEVLVNTTDFGAYAVYSQGKLESLVAVSLSVWNSTFTATERPYTALELPATGWENAKVMRLTNPGVDVAANITLAGQSVNAQGEIVGTAVYEKVQQRKVWVGAGEAVLIQRE
;
A
#
# COMPACT_ATOMS: atom_id res chain seq x y z
N MET A 1 13.30 92.54 -10.98
CA MET A 1 12.07 91.76 -11.23
C MET A 1 12.51 90.44 -11.84
N ASN A 2 12.22 89.23 -11.38
CA ASN A 2 11.72 88.60 -10.15
C ASN A 2 12.13 87.12 -10.37
N ALA A 3 12.90 86.48 -9.48
CA ALA A 3 12.44 85.75 -8.31
C ALA A 3 11.62 84.47 -8.60
N SER A 4 12.27 83.33 -8.31
CA SER A 4 11.77 82.20 -7.49
C SER A 4 10.81 81.14 -8.05
N LEU A 5 11.19 79.88 -7.74
CA LEU A 5 10.45 78.89 -6.94
C LEU A 5 10.06 77.60 -7.69
N TYR A 6 10.67 76.47 -7.33
CA TYR A 6 9.95 75.20 -7.13
C TYR A 6 10.59 74.40 -5.99
N LEU A 7 9.70 73.78 -5.22
CA LEU A 7 9.76 73.47 -3.80
C LEU A 7 9.99 71.97 -3.60
N LEU A 8 10.87 71.61 -2.66
CA LEU A 8 10.95 70.26 -2.08
C LEU A 8 9.70 69.97 -1.25
N LEU A 9 9.10 68.79 -1.43
CA LEU A 9 8.19 68.18 -0.44
C LEU A 9 8.65 66.76 -0.15
N ALA A 10 9.20 66.59 1.05
CA ALA A 10 9.46 65.31 1.68
C ALA A 10 8.14 64.76 2.25
N LEU A 11 7.84 63.49 1.97
CA LEU A 11 6.74 62.75 2.57
C LEU A 11 7.33 61.72 3.54
N CYS A 12 7.13 61.96 4.83
CA CYS A 12 7.38 61.02 5.91
C CYS A 12 6.43 59.82 5.79
N SER A 13 6.98 58.62 5.66
CA SER A 13 6.23 57.37 5.85
C SER A 13 6.38 56.91 7.30
N ILE A 14 5.28 56.96 8.04
CA ILE A 14 5.18 56.41 9.40
C ILE A 14 5.09 54.88 9.27
N LEU A 15 6.11 54.17 9.75
CA LEU A 15 6.08 52.72 9.96
C LEU A 15 5.15 52.40 11.14
N GLN A 16 3.93 51.95 10.84
CA GLN A 16 3.10 51.25 11.82
C GLN A 16 3.62 49.82 11.95
N LEU A 17 4.37 49.56 13.03
CA LEU A 17 4.64 48.21 13.52
C LEU A 17 3.34 47.63 14.10
N GLY A 18 2.51 47.06 13.23
CA GLY A 18 1.39 46.22 13.64
C GLY A 18 1.91 44.91 14.21
N SER A 19 1.82 44.75 15.53
CA SER A 19 1.97 43.45 16.20
C SER A 19 0.84 42.53 15.75
N TRP A 20 1.15 41.58 14.86
CA TRP A 20 0.26 40.47 14.55
C TRP A 20 0.19 39.58 15.80
N ALA A 21 -0.81 39.81 16.65
CA ALA A 21 -1.18 38.84 17.65
C ALA A 21 -1.68 37.60 16.91
N VAL A 22 -0.86 36.54 16.86
CA VAL A 22 -1.31 35.22 16.43
C VAL A 22 -2.38 34.81 17.43
N ALA A 23 -3.64 34.85 17.02
CA ALA A 23 -4.73 34.34 17.85
C ALA A 23 -4.39 32.89 18.21
N ALA A 24 -4.33 32.58 19.51
CA ALA A 24 -4.09 31.22 19.95
C ALA A 24 -5.19 30.32 19.39
N THR A 25 -4.83 29.31 18.61
CA THR A 25 -5.77 28.30 18.13
C THR A 25 -6.38 27.60 19.34
N VAL A 26 -7.70 27.77 19.52
CA VAL A 26 -8.43 27.09 20.59
C VAL A 26 -8.88 25.73 20.05
N TYR A 27 -8.25 24.67 20.53
CA TYR A 27 -8.65 23.30 20.21
C TYR A 27 -9.85 22.88 21.07
N ASN A 28 -10.89 22.30 20.47
CA ASN A 28 -11.97 21.64 21.20
C ASN A 28 -11.49 20.27 21.72
N VAL A 29 -10.75 20.27 22.82
CA VAL A 29 -10.15 19.07 23.41
C VAL A 29 -11.24 18.22 24.08
N THR A 30 -11.52 17.04 23.52
CA THR A 30 -12.53 16.11 24.05
C THR A 30 -11.93 14.95 24.82
N SER A 31 -10.64 14.68 24.64
CA SER A 31 -9.92 13.62 25.36
C SER A 31 -8.44 13.98 25.56
N THR A 32 -7.78 13.30 26.49
CA THR A 32 -6.33 13.40 26.72
C THR A 32 -5.76 12.01 26.90
N VAL A 33 -4.63 11.75 26.25
CA VAL A 33 -3.94 10.46 26.25
C VAL A 33 -2.46 10.70 26.56
N SER A 34 -1.95 10.09 27.62
CA SER A 34 -0.52 10.19 27.97
C SER A 34 0.25 9.03 27.37
N LEU A 35 1.30 9.33 26.59
CA LEU A 35 2.14 8.33 25.95
C LEU A 35 3.35 7.98 26.83
N ALA A 36 3.52 6.69 27.11
CA ALA A 36 4.63 6.15 27.88
C ALA A 36 5.33 4.99 27.13
N PRO A 37 5.97 5.27 25.97
CA PRO A 37 6.72 4.27 25.23
C PRO A 37 7.93 3.77 26.03
N ALA A 38 8.30 2.51 25.83
CA ALA A 38 9.56 1.98 26.34
C ALA A 38 10.75 2.69 25.66
N SER A 39 11.95 2.60 26.26
CA SER A 39 13.16 3.16 25.63
C SER A 39 13.66 2.35 24.44
N SER A 40 13.28 1.06 24.39
CA SER A 40 13.65 0.07 23.39
C SER A 40 12.43 -0.80 23.07
N PRO A 41 12.31 -1.31 21.83
CA PRO A 41 11.23 -2.21 21.44
C PRO A 41 11.39 -3.56 22.14
N ARG A 42 10.29 -4.32 22.24
CA ARG A 42 10.36 -5.70 22.71
C ARG A 42 11.16 -6.59 21.73
N PRO A 43 11.96 -7.55 22.23
CA PRO A 43 12.87 -8.34 21.38
C PRO A 43 12.19 -9.12 20.25
N GLU A 44 10.92 -9.49 20.42
CA GLU A 44 10.14 -10.25 19.44
C GLU A 44 9.57 -9.41 18.30
N LYS A 45 9.70 -8.07 18.35
CA LYS A 45 9.16 -7.19 17.32
C LYS A 45 9.99 -7.27 16.04
N PRO A 46 9.36 -7.56 14.89
CA PRO A 46 10.08 -7.67 13.63
C PRO A 46 10.67 -6.32 13.23
N VAL A 47 11.78 -6.39 12.50
CA VAL A 47 12.50 -5.23 11.97
C VAL A 47 12.12 -5.10 10.51
N HIS A 48 11.54 -3.95 10.16
CA HIS A 48 11.04 -3.64 8.83
C HIS A 48 11.98 -2.72 8.08
N ASP A 49 12.09 -2.95 6.78
CA ASP A 49 12.85 -2.11 5.86
C ASP A 49 11.99 -0.95 5.32
N ALA A 50 12.61 -0.03 4.60
CA ALA A 50 12.01 1.21 4.09
C ALA A 50 10.89 1.00 3.06
N ASP A 51 10.81 -0.19 2.46
CA ASP A 51 9.80 -0.61 1.48
C ASP A 51 8.60 -1.35 2.11
N TYR A 52 8.39 -1.23 3.43
CA TYR A 52 7.29 -1.86 4.15
C TYR A 52 5.91 -1.57 3.51
N HIS A 53 5.66 -0.31 3.15
CA HIS A 53 4.52 0.07 2.31
C HIS A 53 4.92 -0.10 0.84
N SER A 54 4.48 -1.20 0.24
CA SER A 54 4.70 -1.57 -1.15
C SER A 54 3.37 -1.61 -1.92
N PHE A 55 3.43 -1.93 -3.22
CA PHE A 55 2.26 -1.89 -4.10
C PHE A 55 2.02 -3.21 -4.82
N SER A 56 0.76 -3.45 -5.15
CA SER A 56 0.29 -4.51 -6.04
C SER A 56 -0.42 -3.85 -7.23
N ILE A 57 -0.08 -4.21 -8.46
CA ILE A 57 -0.67 -3.68 -9.70
C ILE A 57 -1.35 -4.85 -10.39
N GLU A 58 -2.62 -4.68 -10.75
CA GLU A 58 -3.32 -5.63 -11.59
C GLU A 58 -2.53 -5.86 -12.90
N PHE A 59 -2.33 -7.12 -13.30
CA PHE A 59 -1.40 -7.55 -14.34
C PHE A 59 -1.63 -6.79 -15.64
N CYS A 60 -2.89 -6.68 -16.07
CA CYS A 60 -3.27 -5.97 -17.28
C CYS A 60 -2.96 -4.46 -17.25
N TYR A 61 -2.80 -3.85 -16.08
CA TYR A 61 -2.59 -2.41 -15.95
C TYR A 61 -1.12 -1.99 -15.85
N ILE A 62 -0.15 -2.91 -15.76
CA ILE A 62 1.26 -2.50 -15.63
C ILE A 62 1.74 -1.64 -16.80
N VAL A 63 1.20 -1.86 -18.01
CA VAL A 63 1.51 -1.05 -19.21
C VAL A 63 1.04 0.40 -19.07
N ASP A 64 -0.08 0.65 -18.40
CA ASP A 64 -0.56 2.01 -18.09
C ASP A 64 0.36 2.67 -17.07
N TYR A 65 0.70 1.93 -16.01
CA TYR A 65 1.48 2.47 -14.88
C TYR A 65 2.92 2.74 -15.26
N ALA A 66 3.56 1.88 -16.04
CA ALA A 66 4.98 1.97 -16.34
C ALA A 66 5.28 2.57 -17.72
N GLY A 67 4.40 2.35 -18.71
CA GLY A 67 4.68 2.62 -20.10
C GLY A 67 5.71 1.64 -20.67
N ASN A 68 6.52 2.10 -21.64
CA ASN A 68 7.49 1.26 -22.34
C ASN A 68 8.81 2.01 -22.59
N ASP A 69 9.79 1.37 -23.26
CA ASP A 69 11.13 1.93 -23.45
C ASP A 69 11.14 3.25 -24.26
N THR A 70 10.13 3.48 -25.10
CA THR A 70 10.01 4.69 -25.94
C THR A 70 9.07 5.75 -25.35
N HIS A 71 8.09 5.31 -24.56
CA HIS A 71 7.07 6.14 -23.94
C HIS A 71 6.90 5.73 -22.47
N PRO A 72 7.88 6.01 -21.60
CA PRO A 72 7.77 5.71 -20.17
C PRO A 72 6.69 6.60 -19.54
N ASN A 73 5.97 6.07 -18.56
CA ASN A 73 5.02 6.87 -17.79
C ASN A 73 5.78 7.75 -16.78
N LEU A 74 6.02 9.00 -17.16
CA LEU A 74 6.77 9.95 -16.35
C LEU A 74 6.03 10.35 -15.06
N PHE A 75 4.70 10.35 -15.08
CA PHE A 75 3.91 10.67 -13.89
C PHE A 75 4.08 9.61 -12.81
N SER A 76 3.84 8.33 -13.13
CA SER A 76 4.06 7.22 -12.19
C SER A 76 5.51 7.17 -11.72
N ARG A 77 6.49 7.38 -12.64
CA ARG A 77 7.91 7.43 -12.27
C ARG A 77 8.18 8.50 -11.22
N GLN A 78 7.62 9.70 -11.36
CA GLN A 78 7.78 10.78 -10.39
C GLN A 78 7.11 10.47 -9.05
N VAL A 79 5.89 9.94 -9.07
CA VAL A 79 5.14 9.53 -7.87
C VAL A 79 5.90 8.47 -7.07
N ILE A 80 6.53 7.50 -7.75
CA ILE A 80 7.36 6.49 -7.09
C ILE A 80 8.69 7.09 -6.61
N GLN A 81 9.27 8.02 -7.37
CA GLN A 81 10.52 8.69 -7.01
C GLN A 81 10.36 9.48 -5.70
N ASN A 82 9.23 10.16 -5.48
CA ASN A 82 8.96 10.84 -4.21
C ASN A 82 9.04 9.88 -3.01
N LEU A 83 8.41 8.70 -3.13
CA LEU A 83 8.43 7.69 -2.07
C LEU A 83 9.85 7.20 -1.80
N LYS A 84 10.60 6.92 -2.87
CA LYS A 84 12.00 6.52 -2.77
C LYS A 84 12.87 7.59 -2.11
N ASP A 85 12.70 8.86 -2.47
CA ASP A 85 13.48 9.97 -1.92
C ASP A 85 13.23 10.16 -0.43
N ILE A 86 11.99 9.94 0.02
CA ILE A 86 11.61 10.03 1.44
C ILE A 86 12.09 8.79 2.21
N ALA A 87 11.80 7.60 1.70
CA ALA A 87 12.05 6.34 2.41
C ALA A 87 13.53 5.93 2.36
N GLY A 88 14.26 6.36 1.33
CA GLY A 88 15.63 5.92 1.02
C GLY A 88 15.70 4.62 0.22
N LYS A 89 14.56 3.97 -0.07
CA LYS A 89 14.44 2.74 -0.85
C LYS A 89 13.16 2.78 -1.70
N ALA A 90 13.21 2.23 -2.90
CA ALA A 90 12.02 2.12 -3.74
C ALA A 90 11.08 1.03 -3.20
N PRO A 91 9.75 1.19 -3.35
CA PRO A 91 8.79 0.12 -3.08
C PRO A 91 9.03 -1.10 -3.98
N ILE A 92 8.56 -2.26 -3.51
CA ILE A 92 8.43 -3.48 -4.32
C ILE A 92 7.04 -3.49 -4.98
N PHE A 93 6.98 -3.90 -6.25
CA PHE A 93 5.75 -3.95 -7.03
C PHE A 93 5.37 -5.40 -7.33
N ARG A 94 4.27 -5.88 -6.76
CA ARG A 94 3.66 -7.13 -7.17
C ARG A 94 2.78 -6.88 -8.38
N VAL A 95 3.05 -7.51 -9.52
CA VAL A 95 2.27 -7.34 -10.75
C VAL A 95 1.49 -8.64 -10.96
N GLY A 96 0.20 -8.61 -10.66
CA GLY A 96 -0.58 -9.83 -10.51
C GLY A 96 -2.08 -9.59 -10.45
N GLY A 97 -2.79 -10.20 -9.49
CA GLY A 97 -4.24 -10.01 -9.33
C GLY A 97 -5.03 -10.97 -10.21
N SER A 98 -6.36 -10.81 -10.26
CA SER A 98 -7.24 -11.75 -10.93
C SER A 98 -6.93 -11.91 -12.43
N THR A 99 -6.44 -10.86 -13.10
CA THR A 99 -6.11 -10.87 -14.53
C THR A 99 -4.83 -11.64 -14.84
N GLN A 100 -3.95 -11.88 -13.87
CA GLN A 100 -2.79 -12.78 -14.05
C GLN A 100 -3.26 -14.21 -14.32
N ASN A 101 -4.35 -14.64 -13.66
CA ASN A 101 -4.90 -15.98 -13.85
C ASN A 101 -5.41 -16.17 -15.28
N SER A 102 -5.70 -15.11 -16.03
CA SER A 102 -6.18 -15.20 -17.41
C SER A 102 -5.25 -14.52 -18.42
N ALA A 103 -3.97 -14.36 -18.07
CA ALA A 103 -2.93 -13.88 -18.97
C ALA A 103 -2.25 -15.06 -19.69
N VAL A 104 -1.97 -14.90 -21.00
CA VAL A 104 -1.23 -15.90 -21.79
C VAL A 104 -0.13 -15.20 -22.59
N TYR A 105 1.10 -15.70 -22.43
CA TYR A 105 2.26 -15.20 -23.15
C TYR A 105 2.40 -15.81 -24.54
N TYR A 106 2.57 -14.96 -25.56
CA TYR A 106 2.90 -15.37 -26.93
C TYR A 106 4.19 -14.70 -27.41
N PRO A 107 5.26 -15.47 -27.73
CA PRO A 107 6.56 -14.91 -28.07
C PRO A 107 6.59 -14.17 -29.41
N ASP A 108 5.65 -14.45 -30.30
CA ASP A 108 5.50 -13.83 -31.62
C ASP A 108 4.51 -12.65 -31.63
N GLN A 109 3.82 -12.38 -30.53
CA GLN A 109 2.94 -11.21 -30.41
C GLN A 109 3.76 -9.92 -30.39
N THR A 110 3.42 -8.99 -31.29
CA THR A 110 4.13 -7.71 -31.41
C THR A 110 3.61 -6.65 -30.44
N GLU A 111 2.33 -6.70 -30.13
CA GLU A 111 1.65 -5.84 -29.19
C GLU A 111 2.09 -6.18 -27.76
N ALA A 112 2.32 -5.15 -26.94
CA ALA A 112 2.63 -5.37 -25.53
C ALA A 112 1.50 -6.16 -24.86
N LEU A 113 0.25 -5.75 -25.06
CA LEU A 113 -0.90 -6.31 -24.38
C LEU A 113 -2.15 -6.20 -25.26
N ILE A 114 -2.93 -7.27 -25.31
CA ILE A 114 -4.23 -7.35 -25.97
C ILE A 114 -5.27 -7.73 -24.91
N ASP A 115 -6.08 -6.74 -24.53
CA ASP A 115 -7.08 -6.85 -23.45
C ASP A 115 -8.50 -6.65 -23.97
N PRO A 116 -9.23 -7.71 -24.33
CA PRO A 116 -10.65 -7.63 -24.65
C PRO A 116 -11.48 -7.31 -23.40
N PHE A 117 -11.80 -6.02 -23.23
CA PHE A 117 -12.82 -5.57 -22.29
C PHE A 117 -14.22 -5.76 -22.90
N ASP A 118 -15.15 -6.31 -22.11
CA ASP A 118 -16.54 -6.50 -22.53
C ASP A 118 -17.30 -5.19 -22.77
N SER A 119 -16.93 -4.15 -22.02
CA SER A 119 -17.52 -2.83 -22.12
C SER A 119 -16.58 -1.78 -21.55
N ILE A 120 -16.90 -0.50 -21.80
CA ILE A 120 -16.21 0.63 -21.18
C ILE A 120 -16.40 0.66 -19.64
N ALA A 121 -17.45 0.03 -19.12
CA ALA A 121 -17.73 -0.04 -17.69
C ALA A 121 -16.95 -1.16 -16.98
N SER A 122 -16.41 -2.13 -17.72
CA SER A 122 -15.64 -3.23 -17.16
C SER A 122 -14.35 -2.72 -16.52
N SER A 123 -14.04 -3.16 -15.30
CA SER A 123 -12.82 -2.78 -14.58
C SER A 123 -11.63 -3.71 -14.87
N GLN A 124 -11.86 -4.86 -15.51
CA GLN A 124 -10.85 -5.85 -15.90
C GLN A 124 -11.28 -6.49 -17.25
N PRO A 125 -10.33 -6.95 -18.08
CA PRO A 125 -10.63 -7.76 -19.26
C PRO A 125 -11.00 -9.20 -18.86
N ARG A 126 -11.61 -9.97 -19.78
CA ARG A 126 -11.90 -11.40 -19.54
C ARG A 126 -10.63 -12.26 -19.48
N HIS A 127 -9.71 -11.97 -20.37
CA HIS A 127 -8.40 -12.60 -20.52
C HIS A 127 -7.47 -11.58 -21.18
N SER A 128 -6.17 -11.83 -21.07
CA SER A 128 -5.13 -10.94 -21.59
C SER A 128 -4.13 -11.76 -22.40
N TYR A 129 -3.72 -11.25 -23.56
CA TYR A 129 -2.61 -11.83 -24.32
C TYR A 129 -1.45 -10.86 -24.35
N PHE A 130 -0.24 -11.32 -24.04
CA PHE A 130 0.91 -10.44 -23.95
C PHE A 130 2.14 -11.00 -24.66
N GLY A 131 2.94 -10.10 -25.22
CA GLY A 131 4.16 -10.42 -25.95
C GLY A 131 5.41 -9.81 -25.30
N PRO A 132 6.60 -9.97 -25.91
CA PRO A 132 7.85 -9.44 -25.39
C PRO A 132 7.83 -7.94 -25.04
N ALA A 133 7.05 -7.14 -25.78
CA ALA A 133 6.93 -5.70 -25.53
C ALA A 133 6.26 -5.36 -24.18
N PHE A 134 5.45 -6.25 -23.60
CA PHE A 134 4.89 -6.11 -22.25
C PHE A 134 5.97 -5.91 -21.19
N LEU A 135 7.04 -6.70 -21.32
CA LEU A 135 8.11 -6.81 -20.34
C LEU A 135 8.98 -5.55 -20.28
N GLN A 136 8.86 -4.64 -21.24
CA GLN A 136 9.51 -3.32 -21.19
C GLN A 136 9.04 -2.51 -19.97
N SER A 137 7.79 -2.71 -19.52
CA SER A 137 7.20 -2.04 -18.35
C SER A 137 8.05 -2.20 -17.08
N PHE A 138 8.68 -3.36 -16.91
CA PHE A 138 9.46 -3.74 -15.73
C PHE A 138 10.84 -3.08 -15.64
N ARG A 139 11.16 -2.18 -16.57
CA ARG A 139 12.39 -1.37 -16.56
C ARG A 139 12.13 0.13 -16.41
N GLN A 140 10.85 0.53 -16.27
CA GLN A 140 10.48 1.95 -16.33
C GLN A 140 10.33 2.64 -14.98
N PHE A 141 10.16 1.91 -13.88
CA PHE A 141 10.13 2.53 -12.55
C PHE A 141 11.53 2.96 -12.10
N PRO A 142 11.65 3.84 -11.09
CA PRO A 142 12.94 4.28 -10.57
C PRO A 142 13.90 3.13 -10.25
N ALA A 143 15.19 3.35 -10.47
CA ALA A 143 16.22 2.34 -10.20
C ALA A 143 16.10 1.79 -8.76
N GLY A 144 16.28 0.49 -8.60
CA GLY A 144 16.10 -0.20 -7.31
C GLY A 144 14.67 -0.63 -7.00
N SER A 145 13.68 -0.25 -7.82
CA SER A 145 12.38 -0.94 -7.80
C SER A 145 12.56 -2.42 -8.15
N GLN A 146 11.89 -3.28 -7.40
CA GLN A 146 11.85 -4.72 -7.64
C GLN A 146 10.42 -5.18 -7.91
N TYR A 147 10.30 -6.32 -8.59
CA TYR A 147 9.01 -6.83 -9.06
C TYR A 147 8.75 -8.26 -8.62
N ILE A 148 7.55 -8.50 -8.11
CA ILE A 148 6.99 -9.85 -8.05
C ILE A 148 6.16 -10.03 -9.32
N PHE A 149 6.53 -10.98 -10.18
CA PHE A 149 5.84 -11.22 -11.45
C PHE A 149 4.82 -12.36 -11.31
N GLY A 150 3.54 -12.04 -11.45
CA GLY A 150 2.46 -13.02 -11.45
C GLY A 150 2.51 -13.92 -12.67
N LEU A 151 2.46 -15.22 -12.46
CA LEU A 151 2.35 -16.25 -13.50
C LEU A 151 0.94 -16.84 -13.47
N ASN A 152 0.41 -17.13 -14.65
CA ASN A 152 -0.84 -17.86 -14.75
C ASN A 152 -0.67 -19.32 -14.29
N PHE A 153 -1.55 -19.76 -13.38
CA PHE A 153 -1.55 -21.12 -12.85
C PHE A 153 -2.46 -22.03 -13.68
N PHE A 154 -1.98 -22.36 -14.89
CA PHE A 154 -2.64 -23.28 -15.81
C PHE A 154 -2.87 -24.67 -15.18
N ASN A 155 -3.77 -25.45 -15.76
CA ASN A 155 -3.73 -26.90 -15.60
C ASN A 155 -2.44 -27.43 -16.24
N ALA A 156 -1.70 -28.27 -15.52
CA ALA A 156 -0.41 -28.77 -16.00
C ALA A 156 -0.53 -29.45 -17.38
N GLU A 157 -1.55 -30.29 -17.53
CA GLU A 157 -1.83 -31.03 -18.76
C GLU A 157 -3.23 -30.70 -19.30
N ASN A 158 -3.38 -30.73 -20.63
CA ASN A 158 -4.64 -30.51 -21.34
C ASN A 158 -5.37 -29.24 -20.88
N GLU A 159 -4.65 -28.12 -20.78
CA GLU A 159 -5.25 -26.83 -20.50
C GLU A 159 -6.13 -26.39 -21.67
N THR A 160 -7.44 -26.42 -21.44
CA THR A 160 -8.48 -26.16 -22.44
C THR A 160 -9.10 -24.78 -22.30
N LEU A 161 -8.96 -24.11 -21.15
CA LEU A 161 -9.55 -22.79 -20.93
C LEU A 161 -8.92 -21.74 -21.85
N PHE A 162 -7.63 -21.92 -22.17
CA PHE A 162 -6.85 -21.04 -23.03
C PHE A 162 -6.31 -21.73 -24.28
N ASP A 163 -6.65 -23.01 -24.50
CA ASP A 163 -6.22 -23.83 -25.65
C ASP A 163 -4.69 -23.86 -25.85
N VAL A 164 -3.94 -23.89 -24.74
CA VAL A 164 -2.46 -23.94 -24.74
C VAL A 164 -1.92 -25.37 -24.67
N GLY A 165 -2.77 -26.35 -24.36
CA GLY A 165 -2.38 -27.76 -24.29
C GLY A 165 -1.56 -28.09 -23.04
N ASP A 166 -0.24 -27.91 -23.10
CA ASP A 166 0.67 -28.13 -21.97
C ASP A 166 0.81 -26.83 -21.17
N GLY A 167 0.02 -26.70 -20.10
CA GLY A 167 -0.01 -25.48 -19.30
C GLY A 167 1.25 -25.29 -18.44
N LEU A 168 1.90 -26.37 -18.02
CA LEU A 168 3.17 -26.28 -17.31
C LEU A 168 4.27 -25.74 -18.24
N ALA A 169 4.37 -26.26 -19.46
CA ALA A 169 5.31 -25.74 -20.46
C ALA A 169 5.01 -24.29 -20.83
N GLN A 170 3.72 -23.91 -20.92
CA GLN A 170 3.31 -22.52 -21.16
C GLN A 170 3.76 -21.60 -20.01
N CYS A 171 3.62 -22.03 -18.75
CA CYS A 171 4.08 -21.28 -17.59
C CYS A 171 5.61 -21.11 -17.57
N VAL A 172 6.35 -22.16 -17.94
CA VAL A 172 7.83 -22.11 -18.07
C VAL A 172 8.25 -21.13 -19.17
N LEU A 173 7.57 -21.15 -20.33
CA LEU A 173 7.83 -20.22 -21.43
C LEU A 173 7.67 -18.76 -21.00
N GLU A 174 6.58 -18.46 -20.29
CA GLU A 174 6.29 -17.16 -19.73
C GLU A 174 7.35 -16.73 -18.69
N ALA A 175 7.65 -17.59 -17.72
CA ALA A 175 8.66 -17.34 -16.69
C ALA A 175 10.04 -17.09 -17.30
N HIS A 176 10.42 -17.81 -18.36
CA HIS A 176 11.68 -17.60 -19.07
C HIS A 176 11.75 -16.21 -19.71
N ALA A 177 10.70 -15.79 -20.40
CA ALA A 177 10.65 -14.45 -21.00
C ALA A 177 10.77 -13.36 -19.93
N ALA A 178 10.01 -13.48 -18.84
CA ALA A 178 10.04 -12.53 -17.73
C ALA A 178 11.41 -12.50 -17.02
N TYR A 179 11.99 -13.66 -16.72
CA TYR A 179 13.31 -13.77 -16.08
C TYR A 179 14.40 -13.05 -16.89
N GLN A 180 14.44 -13.26 -18.21
CA GLN A 180 15.41 -12.62 -19.10
C GLN A 180 15.20 -11.11 -19.21
N ALA A 181 13.95 -10.65 -19.28
CA ALA A 181 13.64 -9.24 -19.53
C ALA A 181 13.74 -8.35 -18.28
N ILE A 182 13.42 -8.90 -17.10
CA ILE A 182 13.40 -8.19 -15.81
C ILE A 182 14.78 -8.25 -15.14
N GLY A 183 15.48 -9.39 -15.24
CA GLY A 183 16.82 -9.57 -14.67
C GLY A 183 16.85 -9.35 -13.16
N ASP A 184 17.87 -8.63 -12.67
CA ASP A 184 18.12 -8.40 -11.23
C ASP A 184 16.98 -7.67 -10.50
N ALA A 185 16.08 -7.01 -11.23
CA ALA A 185 14.90 -6.38 -10.65
C ALA A 185 13.80 -7.38 -10.27
N LEU A 186 13.90 -8.65 -10.67
CA LEU A 186 12.94 -9.68 -10.30
C LEU A 186 13.14 -10.06 -8.83
N TYR A 187 12.18 -9.70 -7.98
CA TYR A 187 12.15 -10.16 -6.60
C TYR A 187 11.77 -11.64 -6.53
N GLY A 188 10.79 -12.06 -7.34
CA GLY A 188 10.34 -13.44 -7.47
C GLY A 188 9.11 -13.57 -8.37
N PHE A 189 8.69 -14.80 -8.62
CA PHE A 189 7.45 -15.15 -9.32
C PHE A 189 6.33 -15.46 -8.33
N GLU A 190 5.08 -15.21 -8.70
CA GLU A 190 3.90 -15.65 -7.93
C GLU A 190 3.02 -16.52 -8.82
N ILE A 191 2.93 -17.82 -8.51
CA ILE A 191 2.20 -18.79 -9.34
C ILE A 191 0.73 -18.81 -8.92
N GLY A 192 -0.13 -18.16 -9.70
CA GLY A 192 -1.56 -18.04 -9.42
C GLY A 192 -1.90 -16.99 -8.37
N ASN A 193 -3.15 -16.53 -8.43
CA ASN A 193 -3.74 -15.52 -7.53
C ASN A 193 -5.06 -16.06 -6.99
N GLU A 194 -5.29 -15.97 -5.67
CA GLU A 194 -6.57 -16.32 -5.02
C GLU A 194 -7.07 -17.69 -5.46
N VAL A 195 -6.13 -18.64 -5.52
CA VAL A 195 -6.37 -19.99 -6.04
C VAL A 195 -7.35 -20.77 -5.18
N ASP A 196 -7.52 -20.38 -3.92
CA ASP A 196 -8.49 -20.92 -2.97
C ASP A 196 -9.95 -20.75 -3.44
N SER A 197 -10.22 -19.85 -4.39
CA SER A 197 -11.52 -19.72 -5.08
C SER A 197 -11.71 -20.67 -6.27
N CYS A 198 -10.66 -21.39 -6.71
CA CYS A 198 -10.70 -22.18 -7.94
C CYS A 198 -11.46 -23.51 -7.81
N ALA A 199 -11.57 -24.07 -6.60
CA ALA A 199 -12.20 -25.36 -6.36
C ALA A 199 -13.70 -25.32 -6.75
N GLY A 200 -14.09 -26.17 -7.71
CA GLY A 200 -15.46 -26.24 -8.23
C GLY A 200 -15.79 -25.16 -9.26
N GLY A 201 -14.81 -24.31 -9.61
CA GLY A 201 -14.88 -23.39 -10.74
C GLY A 201 -14.51 -24.06 -12.06
N GLN A 202 -14.19 -23.24 -13.06
CA GLN A 202 -13.77 -23.72 -14.39
C GLN A 202 -12.33 -24.24 -14.40
N ARG A 203 -11.52 -23.91 -13.38
CA ARG A 203 -10.08 -24.21 -13.34
C ARG A 203 -9.75 -25.51 -12.66
N ARG A 204 -10.44 -25.82 -11.56
CA ARG A 204 -10.14 -26.96 -10.69
C ARG A 204 -11.43 -27.66 -10.27
N PRO A 205 -11.41 -28.99 -10.10
CA PRO A 205 -12.60 -29.73 -9.67
C PRO A 205 -13.02 -29.37 -8.24
N ALA A 206 -14.27 -29.66 -7.87
CA ALA A 206 -14.85 -29.29 -6.58
C ALA A 206 -14.14 -29.93 -5.36
N ASN A 207 -13.41 -31.02 -5.56
CA ASN A 207 -12.65 -31.69 -4.51
C ASN A 207 -11.16 -31.30 -4.47
N TRP A 208 -10.75 -30.26 -5.21
CA TRP A 208 -9.38 -29.75 -5.18
C TRP A 208 -9.09 -29.07 -3.85
N THR A 209 -7.98 -29.44 -3.22
CA THR A 209 -7.61 -29.07 -1.86
C THR A 209 -6.35 -28.20 -1.81
N ILE A 210 -6.05 -27.65 -0.63
CA ILE A 210 -4.79 -26.94 -0.40
C ILE A 210 -3.56 -27.86 -0.60
N GLN A 211 -3.63 -29.13 -0.21
CA GLN A 211 -2.56 -30.09 -0.50
C GLN A 211 -2.36 -30.26 -2.01
N ASP A 212 -3.44 -30.41 -2.77
CA ASP A 212 -3.35 -30.51 -4.24
C ASP A 212 -2.73 -29.23 -4.86
N TYR A 213 -3.02 -28.06 -4.29
CA TYR A 213 -2.38 -26.81 -4.68
C TYR A 213 -0.88 -26.82 -4.36
N VAL A 214 -0.49 -27.17 -3.13
CA VAL A 214 0.93 -27.16 -2.72
C VAL A 214 1.76 -28.15 -3.53
N ASP A 215 1.21 -29.31 -3.84
CA ASP A 215 1.86 -30.31 -4.69
C ASP A 215 2.11 -29.76 -6.10
N GLN A 216 1.08 -29.17 -6.73
CA GLN A 216 1.21 -28.56 -8.05
C GLN A 216 2.11 -27.31 -8.03
N TRP A 217 2.00 -26.46 -7.00
CA TRP A 217 2.85 -25.29 -6.87
C TRP A 217 4.32 -25.71 -6.77
N ASN A 218 4.63 -26.75 -5.99
CA ASN A 218 5.98 -27.30 -5.89
C ASN A 218 6.46 -27.88 -7.23
N GLU A 219 5.61 -28.57 -7.99
CA GLU A 219 5.95 -29.04 -9.34
C GLU A 219 6.32 -27.86 -10.26
N TYR A 220 5.45 -26.85 -10.34
CA TYR A 220 5.68 -25.66 -11.17
C TYR A 220 6.96 -24.92 -10.74
N ALA A 221 7.11 -24.65 -9.44
CA ALA A 221 8.28 -23.96 -8.91
C ALA A 221 9.57 -24.72 -9.22
N SER A 222 9.54 -26.06 -9.15
CA SER A 222 10.70 -26.91 -9.47
C SER A 222 11.08 -26.82 -10.94
N VAL A 223 10.13 -27.08 -11.83
CA VAL A 223 10.38 -27.09 -13.27
C VAL A 223 10.79 -25.71 -13.78
N ILE A 224 10.17 -24.64 -13.27
CA ILE A 224 10.56 -23.27 -13.59
C ILE A 224 12.00 -23.03 -13.12
N SER A 225 12.33 -23.30 -11.86
CA SER A 225 13.70 -23.05 -11.35
C SER A 225 14.74 -23.82 -12.15
N GLU A 226 14.53 -25.11 -12.38
CA GLU A 226 15.47 -25.94 -13.15
C GLU A 226 15.69 -25.42 -14.57
N ASN A 227 14.63 -24.93 -15.25
CA ASN A 227 14.75 -24.36 -16.59
C ASN A 227 15.45 -22.99 -16.62
N LEU A 228 15.30 -22.19 -15.56
CA LEU A 228 15.87 -20.84 -15.50
C LEU A 228 17.32 -20.83 -14.99
N THR A 229 17.61 -21.65 -13.99
CA THR A 229 18.85 -21.56 -13.19
C THR A 229 19.64 -22.86 -13.12
N GLN A 230 19.09 -23.97 -13.64
CA GLN A 230 19.66 -25.32 -13.51
C GLN A 230 19.68 -25.86 -12.06
N HIS A 231 18.92 -25.21 -11.16
CA HIS A 231 18.79 -25.60 -9.76
C HIS A 231 17.33 -25.60 -9.34
N ASP A 232 16.95 -26.57 -8.52
CA ASP A 232 15.58 -26.74 -8.01
C ASP A 232 15.27 -25.87 -6.75
N ALA A 233 16.31 -25.28 -6.17
CA ALA A 233 16.29 -24.71 -4.82
C ALA A 233 16.76 -23.24 -4.79
N ASP A 234 16.21 -22.44 -5.70
CA ASP A 234 16.42 -21.00 -5.67
C ASP A 234 15.17 -20.35 -5.10
N GLN A 235 15.30 -19.56 -4.04
CA GLN A 235 14.24 -18.77 -3.43
C GLN A 235 13.70 -17.74 -4.44
N LEU A 236 12.92 -18.20 -5.41
CA LEU A 236 12.46 -17.44 -6.57
C LEU A 236 10.98 -17.16 -6.53
N PHE A 237 10.24 -17.67 -5.54
CA PHE A 237 8.78 -17.59 -5.56
C PHE A 237 8.18 -16.92 -4.33
N GLN A 238 7.10 -16.17 -4.55
CA GLN A 238 6.07 -15.92 -3.57
C GLN A 238 4.98 -16.99 -3.71
N GLY A 239 4.69 -17.69 -2.62
CA GLY A 239 3.64 -18.72 -2.59
C GLY A 239 2.31 -18.22 -2.04
N CYS A 240 1.29 -19.08 -2.16
CA CYS A 240 -0.07 -18.90 -1.67
C CYS A 240 -0.88 -17.87 -2.45
N ALA A 241 -0.65 -16.57 -2.20
CA ALA A 241 -1.46 -15.47 -2.70
C ALA A 241 -2.96 -15.73 -2.53
N PHE A 242 -3.35 -16.31 -1.39
CA PHE A 242 -4.75 -16.68 -1.11
C PHE A 242 -5.61 -15.45 -0.84
N GLU A 243 -6.92 -15.59 -1.00
CA GLU A 243 -7.86 -14.62 -0.45
C GLU A 243 -7.67 -14.49 1.07
N ALA A 244 -8.41 -13.57 1.69
CA ALA A 244 -8.28 -13.33 3.10
C ALA A 244 -8.58 -14.58 3.94
N PRO A 245 -7.66 -15.00 4.83
CA PRO A 245 -7.77 -16.25 5.58
C PRO A 245 -8.88 -16.10 6.61
N ARG A 246 -10.13 -16.42 6.25
CA ARG A 246 -11.29 -16.33 7.14
C ARG A 246 -11.38 -17.49 8.13
N HIS A 247 -10.50 -18.48 8.01
CA HIS A 247 -10.45 -19.69 8.83
C HIS A 247 -9.00 -20.14 9.06
N VAL A 248 -8.68 -20.58 10.29
CA VAL A 248 -7.33 -20.98 10.73
C VAL A 248 -7.34 -22.19 11.68
N THR A 249 -8.40 -22.98 11.66
CA THR A 249 -8.65 -24.03 12.67
C THR A 249 -8.55 -25.44 12.12
N ALA A 250 -8.94 -25.66 10.87
CA ALA A 250 -8.84 -26.94 10.20
C ALA A 250 -7.58 -26.99 9.35
N SER A 251 -6.99 -28.17 9.22
CA SER A 251 -5.85 -28.40 8.32
C SER A 251 -6.21 -28.23 6.84
N THR A 252 -7.50 -28.16 6.51
CA THR A 252 -8.02 -27.93 5.16
C THR A 252 -8.31 -26.46 4.87
N ASP A 253 -8.18 -25.57 5.87
CA ASP A 253 -8.41 -24.14 5.67
C ASP A 253 -7.31 -23.57 4.75
N TRP A 254 -7.69 -22.75 3.78
CA TRP A 254 -6.74 -22.08 2.89
C TRP A 254 -6.07 -20.92 3.63
N ASN A 255 -4.81 -21.12 4.03
CA ASN A 255 -3.96 -20.13 4.66
C ASN A 255 -2.49 -20.55 4.55
N VAL A 256 -1.58 -19.58 4.72
CA VAL A 256 -0.14 -19.82 4.60
C VAL A 256 0.41 -20.89 5.56
N ALA A 257 -0.15 -21.04 6.77
CA ALA A 257 0.35 -22.00 7.74
C ALA A 257 0.08 -23.45 7.31
N ASN A 258 -1.10 -23.71 6.75
CA ASN A 258 -1.43 -25.01 6.17
C ASN A 258 -0.64 -25.27 4.89
N ALA A 259 -0.41 -24.25 4.05
CA ALA A 259 0.46 -24.43 2.87
C ALA A 259 1.89 -24.82 3.25
N GLU A 260 2.46 -24.20 4.29
CA GLU A 260 3.77 -24.60 4.84
C GLU A 260 3.73 -26.02 5.45
N ALA A 261 2.65 -26.38 6.14
CA ALA A 261 2.48 -27.73 6.69
C ALA A 261 2.49 -28.80 5.59
N ASP A 262 1.78 -28.52 4.50
CA ASP A 262 1.58 -29.41 3.33
C ASP A 262 2.81 -29.50 2.42
N GLY A 263 3.86 -28.71 2.68
CA GLY A 263 5.15 -28.87 2.02
C GLY A 263 5.63 -27.68 1.20
N MET A 264 5.04 -26.50 1.33
CA MET A 264 5.65 -25.27 0.84
C MET A 264 6.86 -24.92 1.73
N ARG A 265 8.06 -24.91 1.16
CA ARG A 265 9.31 -24.81 1.93
C ARG A 265 10.17 -23.62 1.49
N VAL A 266 11.01 -23.18 2.44
CA VAL A 266 11.90 -22.02 2.31
C VAL A 266 12.98 -22.17 1.24
N ASN A 267 13.25 -23.37 0.72
CA ASN A 267 14.18 -23.57 -0.39
C ASN A 267 13.60 -23.18 -1.76
N LYS A 268 12.29 -22.94 -1.85
CA LYS A 268 11.61 -22.46 -3.06
C LYS A 268 10.90 -21.13 -2.80
N ALA A 269 10.15 -21.06 -1.71
CA ALA A 269 9.42 -19.86 -1.32
C ALA A 269 10.36 -18.85 -0.66
N LYS A 270 10.50 -17.69 -1.31
CA LYS A 270 11.13 -16.48 -0.78
C LYS A 270 10.20 -15.68 0.13
N SER A 271 8.90 -15.79 -0.09
CA SER A 271 7.84 -15.28 0.77
C SER A 271 6.56 -16.10 0.58
N VAL A 272 5.65 -15.98 1.53
CA VAL A 272 4.27 -16.47 1.41
C VAL A 272 3.30 -15.33 1.64
N ALA A 273 2.19 -15.33 0.91
CA ALA A 273 1.25 -14.23 0.91
C ALA A 273 -0.19 -14.68 1.14
N ASP A 274 -0.91 -13.90 1.96
CA ASP A 274 -2.37 -13.83 1.93
C ASP A 274 -2.80 -12.41 1.52
N HIS A 275 -4.07 -12.25 1.18
CA HIS A 275 -4.68 -10.97 0.86
C HIS A 275 -5.59 -10.45 2.01
N GLU A 276 -5.95 -9.17 2.00
CA GLU A 276 -6.95 -8.65 2.96
C GLU A 276 -7.62 -7.34 2.53
N TYR A 277 -8.92 -7.22 2.81
CA TYR A 277 -9.73 -6.03 2.55
C TYR A 277 -10.75 -5.80 3.68
N MET A 278 -11.07 -4.54 3.98
CA MET A 278 -11.93 -4.17 5.12
C MET A 278 -13.44 -4.30 4.85
N GLY A 279 -13.81 -4.70 3.63
CA GLY A 279 -15.17 -4.89 3.15
C GLY A 279 -15.16 -5.22 1.66
N ALA A 280 -16.33 -5.34 1.05
CA ALA A 280 -16.48 -5.62 -0.38
C ALA A 280 -17.49 -4.66 -1.02
N ALA A 281 -17.18 -4.17 -2.23
CA ALA A 281 -18.10 -3.38 -3.05
C ALA A 281 -19.05 -4.26 -3.89
N CYS A 282 -18.84 -5.57 -3.86
CA CYS A 282 -19.67 -6.60 -4.49
C CYS A 282 -20.21 -7.58 -3.45
N ASP A 283 -21.18 -8.40 -3.88
CA ASP A 283 -21.71 -9.58 -3.15
C ASP A 283 -22.20 -9.34 -1.71
N TYR A 284 -22.66 -8.13 -1.40
CA TYR A 284 -23.31 -7.82 -0.11
C TYR A 284 -24.83 -7.82 -0.23
N THR A 285 -25.50 -8.30 0.81
CA THR A 285 -26.97 -8.19 0.96
C THR A 285 -27.32 -7.07 1.94
N GLY A 286 -28.13 -6.10 1.52
CA GLY A 286 -28.60 -5.02 2.39
C GLY A 286 -27.80 -3.73 2.27
N VAL A 287 -27.39 -3.14 3.41
CA VAL A 287 -26.63 -1.88 3.44
C VAL A 287 -25.17 -2.19 3.10
N GLY A 288 -24.65 -1.56 2.04
CA GLY A 288 -23.26 -1.70 1.62
C GLY A 288 -22.27 -1.06 2.61
N PRO A 289 -20.96 -1.17 2.32
CA PRO A 289 -19.94 -0.57 3.17
C PRO A 289 -20.12 0.96 3.28
N THR A 290 -19.77 1.53 4.42
CA THR A 290 -19.62 2.98 4.61
C THR A 290 -18.29 3.27 5.28
N ILE A 291 -17.84 4.53 5.28
CA ILE A 291 -16.65 4.95 6.03
C ILE A 291 -16.75 4.46 7.50
N THR A 292 -17.87 4.73 8.17
CA THR A 292 -18.06 4.47 9.61
C THR A 292 -18.19 3.00 9.99
N THR A 293 -18.58 2.12 9.06
CA THR A 293 -18.77 0.68 9.36
C THR A 293 -17.63 -0.18 8.84
N THR A 294 -16.67 0.41 8.12
CA THR A 294 -15.55 -0.33 7.51
C THR A 294 -14.20 0.24 7.92
N ILE A 295 -13.70 1.24 7.20
CA ILE A 295 -12.33 1.77 7.34
C ILE A 295 -12.14 2.68 8.56
N PHE A 296 -13.21 3.28 9.09
CA PHE A 296 -13.20 4.03 10.37
C PHE A 296 -13.83 3.23 11.52
N ASP A 297 -14.09 1.93 11.32
CA ASP A 297 -14.42 1.00 12.40
C ASP A 297 -13.20 0.14 12.70
N ARG A 298 -12.43 0.54 13.72
CA ARG A 298 -11.24 -0.22 14.08
C ARG A 298 -11.58 -1.60 14.62
N THR A 299 -12.80 -1.86 15.11
CA THR A 299 -13.22 -3.22 15.49
C THR A 299 -13.26 -4.13 14.27
N ASN A 300 -13.83 -3.64 13.15
CA ASN A 300 -13.82 -4.34 11.88
C ASN A 300 -12.38 -4.59 11.39
N VAL A 301 -11.52 -3.56 11.40
CA VAL A 301 -10.09 -3.70 11.01
C VAL A 301 -9.38 -4.76 11.86
N LEU A 302 -9.49 -4.67 13.18
CA LEU A 302 -8.80 -5.58 14.11
C LEU A 302 -9.32 -7.02 14.00
N SER A 303 -10.62 -7.22 13.78
CA SER A 303 -11.19 -8.57 13.59
C SER A 303 -10.66 -9.28 12.34
N ARG A 304 -10.32 -8.50 11.30
CA ARG A 304 -9.75 -9.01 10.04
C ARG A 304 -8.25 -9.25 10.19
N VAL A 305 -7.54 -8.29 10.77
CA VAL A 305 -6.09 -8.42 11.00
C VAL A 305 -5.72 -9.51 12.01
N TRP A 306 -6.65 -9.92 12.88
CA TRP A 306 -6.43 -11.01 13.83
C TRP A 306 -5.88 -12.29 13.18
N TYR A 307 -6.37 -12.65 11.99
CA TYR A 307 -5.88 -13.84 11.27
C TYR A 307 -4.40 -13.70 10.90
N HIS A 308 -3.96 -12.51 10.49
CA HIS A 308 -2.56 -12.25 10.13
C HIS A 308 -1.63 -12.20 11.35
N ASP A 309 -2.11 -11.73 12.51
CA ASP A 309 -1.36 -11.85 13.77
C ASP A 309 -1.14 -13.32 14.14
N TYR A 310 -2.20 -14.13 14.05
CA TYR A 310 -2.11 -15.57 14.29
C TYR A 310 -1.14 -16.23 13.31
N LEU A 311 -1.36 -16.04 12.00
CA LEU A 311 -0.60 -16.69 10.93
C LEU A 311 0.89 -16.30 10.97
N GLY A 312 1.20 -15.00 11.07
CA GLY A 312 2.58 -14.55 11.20
C GLY A 312 3.29 -15.08 12.45
N ASN A 313 2.56 -15.39 13.53
CA ASN A 313 3.16 -16.00 14.72
C ASN A 313 3.41 -17.51 14.55
N VAL A 314 2.46 -18.26 13.96
CA VAL A 314 2.61 -19.71 13.79
C VAL A 314 3.62 -20.08 12.70
N THR A 315 3.81 -19.25 11.68
CA THR A 315 4.79 -19.48 10.60
C THR A 315 6.16 -18.90 10.91
N ALA A 316 6.34 -18.13 11.98
CA ALA A 316 7.59 -17.41 12.23
C ALA A 316 8.86 -18.27 12.30
N ALA A 317 8.73 -19.55 12.65
CA ALA A 317 9.86 -20.48 12.71
C ALA A 317 10.20 -21.14 11.36
N SER A 318 9.38 -20.93 10.32
CA SER A 318 9.59 -21.51 8.98
C SER A 318 10.77 -20.87 8.25
N GLY A 319 11.13 -19.64 8.63
CA GLY A 319 12.13 -18.84 7.94
C GLY A 319 11.63 -18.24 6.63
N ILE A 320 10.35 -18.40 6.30
CA ILE A 320 9.71 -17.80 5.13
C ILE A 320 9.00 -16.51 5.58
N PRO A 321 9.36 -15.34 5.04
CA PRO A 321 8.65 -14.10 5.30
C PRO A 321 7.18 -14.17 4.90
N TYR A 322 6.29 -13.81 5.84
CA TYR A 322 4.86 -13.66 5.58
C TYR A 322 4.52 -12.22 5.19
N VAL A 323 3.82 -12.03 4.07
CA VAL A 323 3.45 -10.70 3.56
C VAL A 323 1.95 -10.63 3.28
N LEU A 324 1.42 -9.40 3.25
CA LEU A 324 0.14 -9.16 2.56
C LEU A 324 0.44 -8.83 1.10
N GLY A 325 0.30 -9.83 0.23
CA GLY A 325 0.60 -9.74 -1.21
C GLY A 325 -0.38 -8.86 -1.98
N GLU A 326 -1.57 -8.66 -1.43
CA GLU A 326 -2.60 -7.78 -1.96
C GLU A 326 -3.50 -7.27 -0.83
N THR A 327 -3.66 -5.96 -0.71
CA THR A 327 -4.61 -5.38 0.25
C THR A 327 -5.11 -4.02 -0.20
N ASN A 328 -6.31 -3.63 0.25
CA ASN A 328 -6.76 -2.24 0.20
C ASN A 328 -7.98 -2.03 1.12
N SER A 329 -8.61 -0.85 1.02
CA SER A 329 -9.81 -0.45 1.76
C SER A 329 -10.99 -1.40 1.56
N ILE A 330 -11.56 -1.46 0.35
CA ILE A 330 -12.76 -2.24 0.01
C ILE A 330 -12.45 -3.09 -1.23
N SER A 331 -12.72 -4.40 -1.20
CA SER A 331 -12.49 -5.29 -2.35
C SER A 331 -13.45 -5.00 -3.50
N CYS A 332 -13.28 -5.70 -4.62
CA CYS A 332 -13.98 -5.44 -5.89
C CYS A 332 -13.70 -4.02 -6.41
N GLN A 333 -12.40 -3.72 -6.56
CA GLN A 333 -11.86 -2.44 -7.08
C GLN A 333 -12.07 -1.19 -6.21
N GLY A 334 -12.85 -1.28 -5.14
CA GLY A 334 -13.08 -0.21 -4.19
C GLY A 334 -14.43 0.48 -4.35
N ALA A 335 -14.82 1.22 -3.31
CA ALA A 335 -16.09 1.92 -3.25
C ALA A 335 -15.88 3.44 -3.33
N ARG A 336 -16.48 4.11 -4.32
CA ARG A 336 -16.44 5.58 -4.43
C ARG A 336 -17.07 6.24 -3.21
N GLY A 337 -16.49 7.33 -2.75
CA GLY A 337 -16.86 8.02 -1.51
C GLY A 337 -16.34 7.34 -0.23
N ILE A 338 -15.58 6.25 -0.36
CA ILE A 338 -14.97 5.52 0.77
C ILE A 338 -13.48 5.30 0.49
N SER A 339 -13.18 4.67 -0.64
CA SER A 339 -11.83 4.31 -1.08
C SER A 339 -11.05 5.45 -1.72
N ASP A 340 -11.74 6.42 -2.35
CA ASP A 340 -11.16 7.54 -3.10
C ASP A 340 -11.28 8.88 -2.33
N VAL A 341 -11.39 8.84 -1.00
CA VAL A 341 -11.49 10.03 -0.12
C VAL A 341 -10.45 9.97 1.00
N MET A 342 -10.26 11.09 1.71
CA MET A 342 -9.29 11.20 2.81
C MET A 342 -9.44 10.13 3.88
N ALA A 343 -10.65 9.61 4.14
CA ALA A 343 -10.84 8.50 5.07
C ALA A 343 -9.92 7.31 4.75
N ALA A 344 -9.75 6.95 3.47
CA ALA A 344 -8.85 5.88 3.07
C ALA A 344 -7.37 6.20 3.40
N ALA A 345 -6.95 7.46 3.30
CA ALA A 345 -5.60 7.88 3.65
C ALA A 345 -5.33 7.75 5.16
N VAL A 346 -6.24 8.27 5.99
CA VAL A 346 -6.11 8.19 7.45
C VAL A 346 -6.15 6.74 7.93
N TRP A 347 -7.08 5.94 7.39
CA TRP A 347 -7.15 4.50 7.66
C TRP A 347 -5.86 3.78 7.28
N ALA A 348 -5.30 4.04 6.08
CA ALA A 348 -4.10 3.34 5.62
C ALA A 348 -2.86 3.66 6.48
N VAL A 349 -2.74 4.86 7.07
CA VAL A 349 -1.68 5.13 8.05
C VAL A 349 -1.83 4.21 9.26
N ASP A 350 -3.04 4.13 9.83
CA ASP A 350 -3.29 3.27 10.99
C ASP A 350 -3.09 1.79 10.69
N TYR A 351 -3.66 1.32 9.59
CA TYR A 351 -3.63 -0.07 9.15
C TYR A 351 -2.19 -0.58 8.96
N VAL A 352 -1.35 0.21 8.28
CA VAL A 352 0.06 -0.14 8.04
C VAL A 352 0.85 -0.18 9.35
N LEU A 353 0.64 0.79 10.24
CA LEU A 353 1.36 0.80 11.53
C LEU A 353 0.94 -0.34 12.44
N TYR A 354 -0.35 -0.66 12.46
CA TYR A 354 -0.84 -1.82 13.20
C TYR A 354 -0.22 -3.11 12.67
N LEU A 355 -0.27 -3.35 11.36
CA LEU A 355 0.35 -4.52 10.73
C LEU A 355 1.86 -4.60 10.99
N SER A 356 2.56 -3.45 10.94
CA SER A 356 4.02 -3.42 11.19
C SER A 356 4.39 -3.77 12.64
N SER A 357 3.42 -3.75 13.55
CA SER A 357 3.63 -4.24 14.93
C SER A 357 3.50 -5.76 15.06
N LEU A 358 3.04 -6.43 14.01
CA LEU A 358 2.84 -7.88 13.90
C LEU A 358 3.94 -8.50 13.03
N ARG A 359 3.95 -9.83 12.92
CA ARG A 359 4.87 -10.60 12.06
C ARG A 359 4.42 -10.66 10.60
N VAL A 360 4.13 -9.50 10.05
CA VAL A 360 3.89 -9.28 8.62
C VAL A 360 5.07 -8.45 8.11
N GLU A 361 5.82 -8.98 7.15
CA GLU A 361 7.08 -8.38 6.66
C GLU A 361 6.84 -7.19 5.73
N ARG A 362 5.74 -7.22 4.97
CA ARG A 362 5.42 -6.20 3.96
C ARG A 362 3.95 -6.21 3.60
N VAL A 363 3.47 -5.06 3.14
CA VAL A 363 2.10 -4.91 2.63
C VAL A 363 2.13 -4.36 1.21
N HIS A 364 1.30 -4.90 0.33
CA HIS A 364 1.20 -4.49 -1.07
C HIS A 364 -0.19 -3.93 -1.38
N PHE A 365 -0.31 -2.60 -1.44
CA PHE A 365 -1.58 -1.93 -1.75
C PHE A 365 -1.96 -2.13 -3.21
N HIS A 366 -3.11 -2.78 -3.46
CA HIS A 366 -3.55 -3.13 -4.81
C HIS A 366 -4.08 -1.92 -5.57
N MET A 367 -3.80 -1.86 -6.88
CA MET A 367 -4.23 -0.79 -7.75
C MET A 367 -4.35 -1.21 -9.21
N GLY A 368 -5.19 -0.47 -9.92
CA GLY A 368 -5.46 -0.61 -11.34
C GLY A 368 -6.02 0.71 -11.86
N THR A 369 -5.88 1.00 -13.15
CA THR A 369 -6.22 2.31 -13.73
C THR A 369 -7.68 2.70 -13.47
N ARG A 370 -8.57 1.70 -13.34
CA ARG A 370 -10.02 1.90 -13.18
C ARG A 370 -10.50 1.79 -11.72
N TYR A 371 -9.60 1.69 -10.74
CA TYR A 371 -9.93 1.29 -9.37
C TYR A 371 -10.03 2.51 -8.45
N PRO A 372 -11.19 2.79 -7.82
CA PRO A 372 -11.32 3.86 -6.83
C PRO A 372 -10.27 3.85 -5.73
N TYR A 373 -9.79 2.68 -5.29
CA TYR A 373 -8.81 2.58 -4.21
C TYR A 373 -7.34 2.74 -4.65
N ALA A 374 -7.08 2.99 -5.95
CA ALA A 374 -5.72 3.10 -6.45
C ALA A 374 -4.95 4.21 -5.71
N SER A 375 -3.63 4.10 -5.61
CA SER A 375 -2.85 5.20 -5.03
C SER A 375 -2.74 6.38 -6.00
N TRP A 376 -2.69 6.11 -7.30
CA TRP A 376 -2.74 7.15 -8.31
C TRP A 376 -3.36 6.64 -9.60
N LEU A 377 -3.86 7.57 -10.40
CA LEU A 377 -4.28 7.34 -11.77
C LEU A 377 -3.08 7.63 -12.70
N PRO A 378 -2.54 6.63 -13.42
CA PRO A 378 -1.30 6.81 -14.19
C PRO A 378 -1.51 7.46 -15.56
N VAL A 379 -2.69 7.30 -16.16
CA VAL A 379 -3.05 7.78 -17.51
C VAL A 379 -4.41 8.46 -17.49
N THR A 380 -4.71 9.28 -18.50
CA THR A 380 -6.04 9.91 -18.59
C THR A 380 -7.12 8.84 -18.72
N PHE A 381 -8.09 8.84 -17.81
CA PHE A 381 -9.23 7.93 -17.81
C PHE A 381 -10.49 8.68 -17.39
N ASN A 382 -11.61 8.48 -18.12
CA ASN A 382 -12.88 9.19 -17.88
C ASN A 382 -12.69 10.70 -17.63
N GLU A 383 -11.99 11.37 -18.55
CA GLU A 383 -11.70 12.82 -18.52
C GLU A 383 -10.84 13.30 -17.33
N THR A 384 -10.42 12.38 -16.45
CA THR A 384 -9.52 12.69 -15.34
C THR A 384 -8.08 12.51 -15.81
N ALA A 385 -7.30 13.59 -15.79
CA ALA A 385 -5.86 13.54 -16.08
C ALA A 385 -5.09 12.76 -14.99
N PRO A 386 -3.86 12.29 -15.27
CA PRO A 386 -3.03 11.65 -14.25
C PRO A 386 -2.97 12.46 -12.96
N THR A 387 -3.21 11.80 -11.83
CA THR A 387 -3.29 12.43 -10.50
C THR A 387 -3.10 11.39 -9.42
N VAL A 388 -2.64 11.81 -8.25
CA VAL A 388 -2.67 10.96 -7.05
C VAL A 388 -4.08 10.92 -6.45
N PHE A 389 -4.44 9.82 -5.84
CA PHE A 389 -5.65 9.68 -5.03
C PHE A 389 -5.30 9.82 -3.54
N PRO A 390 -6.28 10.12 -2.67
CA PRO A 390 -6.06 10.39 -1.25
C PRO A 390 -5.16 9.37 -0.53
N ILE A 391 -5.34 8.07 -0.79
CA ILE A 391 -4.58 7.01 -0.12
C ILE A 391 -3.06 7.09 -0.37
N TYR A 392 -2.61 7.73 -1.46
CA TYR A 392 -1.18 7.97 -1.68
C TYR A 392 -0.53 8.89 -0.63
N TYR A 393 -1.30 9.77 0.01
CA TYR A 393 -0.77 10.57 1.12
C TYR A 393 -0.45 9.71 2.35
N ALA A 394 -1.09 8.54 2.52
CA ALA A 394 -0.70 7.55 3.51
C ALA A 394 0.63 6.87 3.14
N ALA A 395 0.86 6.61 1.84
CA ALA A 395 2.14 6.10 1.36
C ALA A 395 3.28 7.09 1.64
N LEU A 396 3.08 8.39 1.37
CA LEU A 396 4.04 9.44 1.73
C LEU A 396 4.28 9.51 3.25
N PHE A 397 3.21 9.47 4.05
CA PHE A 397 3.33 9.48 5.51
C PHE A 397 4.14 8.28 6.01
N ASN A 398 3.81 7.07 5.54
CA ASN A 398 4.49 5.84 5.95
C ASN A 398 5.94 5.80 5.42
N ALA A 399 6.24 6.38 4.26
CA ALA A 399 7.61 6.54 3.79
C ALA A 399 8.46 7.35 4.78
N HIS A 400 7.89 8.40 5.41
CA HIS A 400 8.59 9.13 6.47
C HIS A 400 8.77 8.30 7.75
N VAL A 401 7.79 7.47 8.11
CA VAL A 401 7.89 6.58 9.28
C VAL A 401 8.99 5.53 9.07
N PHE A 402 9.01 4.89 7.91
CA PHE A 402 9.94 3.81 7.58
C PHE A 402 11.26 4.29 6.97
N SER A 403 11.50 5.60 6.93
CA SER A 403 12.69 6.20 6.33
C SER A 403 13.99 5.64 6.89
N GLY A 404 14.87 5.16 6.00
CA GLY A 404 16.15 4.53 6.32
C GLY A 404 16.05 3.07 6.80
N GLY A 405 14.85 2.49 6.85
CA GLY A 405 14.61 1.11 7.28
C GLY A 405 15.00 0.85 8.73
N ASN A 406 15.22 -0.42 9.06
CA ASN A 406 15.54 -0.89 10.41
C ASN A 406 14.55 -0.39 11.48
N LYS A 407 13.25 -0.42 11.16
CA LYS A 407 12.20 0.06 12.05
C LYS A 407 11.52 -1.07 12.79
N GLN A 408 11.14 -0.82 14.04
CA GLN A 408 10.25 -1.70 14.80
C GLN A 408 9.09 -0.86 15.31
N THR A 409 7.87 -1.39 15.24
CA THR A 409 6.67 -0.68 15.66
C THR A 409 6.04 -1.34 16.88
N GLU A 410 5.60 -0.54 17.84
CA GLU A 410 4.79 -0.99 18.97
C GLU A 410 3.52 -0.18 19.13
N VAL A 411 2.42 -0.87 19.39
CA VAL A 411 1.14 -0.24 19.71
C VAL A 411 1.18 0.30 21.15
N LEU A 412 0.94 1.59 21.31
CA LEU A 412 0.81 2.28 22.60
C LEU A 412 -0.64 2.45 23.02
N VAL A 413 -1.51 2.72 22.04
CA VAL A 413 -2.94 2.96 22.24
C VAL A 413 -3.70 2.22 21.15
N ASN A 414 -4.74 1.48 21.56
CA ASN A 414 -5.58 0.69 20.67
C ASN A 414 -7.04 0.80 21.12
N THR A 415 -7.69 1.94 20.83
CA THR A 415 -9.13 2.13 21.08
C THR A 415 -9.91 1.96 19.80
N THR A 416 -11.25 2.01 19.85
CA THR A 416 -12.12 1.82 18.68
C THR A 416 -11.95 2.87 17.57
N ASP A 417 -11.44 4.05 17.89
CA ASP A 417 -11.36 5.19 16.97
C ASP A 417 -10.04 5.99 17.11
N PHE A 418 -9.09 5.49 17.89
CA PHE A 418 -7.78 6.14 18.09
C PHE A 418 -6.65 5.11 18.24
N GLY A 419 -5.61 5.29 17.44
CA GLY A 419 -4.39 4.50 17.48
C GLY A 419 -3.19 5.38 17.81
N ALA A 420 -2.25 4.85 18.60
CA ALA A 420 -0.94 5.48 18.77
C ALA A 420 0.16 4.42 18.81
N TYR A 421 1.31 4.77 18.25
CA TYR A 421 2.42 3.86 17.99
C TYR A 421 3.75 4.47 18.39
N ALA A 422 4.63 3.65 18.95
CA ALA A 422 6.05 3.94 19.07
C ALA A 422 6.79 3.30 17.89
N VAL A 423 7.66 4.08 17.26
CA VAL A 423 8.54 3.60 16.19
C VAL A 423 9.97 3.74 16.66
N TYR A 424 10.68 2.62 16.61
CA TYR A 424 12.05 2.50 17.05
C TYR A 424 12.94 2.30 15.83
N SER A 425 14.14 2.90 15.84
CA SER A 425 15.20 2.59 14.89
C SER A 425 16.42 2.09 15.64
N GLN A 426 16.97 0.94 15.21
CA GLN A 426 18.13 0.31 15.83
C GLN A 426 18.00 0.16 17.37
N GLY A 427 16.81 -0.26 17.82
CA GLY A 427 16.50 -0.48 19.23
C GLY A 427 16.27 0.79 20.06
N LYS A 428 16.22 1.98 19.46
CA LYS A 428 15.98 3.26 20.15
C LYS A 428 14.71 3.93 19.68
N LEU A 429 13.95 4.49 20.61
CA LEU A 429 12.74 5.24 20.30
C LEU A 429 13.08 6.48 19.44
N GLU A 430 12.55 6.51 18.23
CA GLU A 430 12.82 7.54 17.23
C GLU A 430 11.63 8.48 17.04
N SER A 431 10.43 7.92 16.89
CA SER A 431 9.22 8.68 16.62
C SER A 431 7.97 8.09 17.28
N LEU A 432 6.95 8.93 17.37
CA LEU A 432 5.60 8.55 17.81
C LEU A 432 4.63 8.88 16.69
N VAL A 433 3.68 8.01 16.44
CA VAL A 433 2.56 8.25 15.51
C VAL A 433 1.26 8.18 16.27
N ALA A 434 0.30 9.02 15.89
CA ALA A 434 -1.08 8.89 16.34
C ALA A 434 -2.06 9.16 15.20
N VAL A 435 -3.17 8.43 15.22
CA VAL A 435 -4.19 8.45 14.17
C VAL A 435 -5.56 8.50 14.82
N SER A 436 -6.41 9.43 14.40
CA SER A 436 -7.81 9.48 14.80
C SER A 436 -8.71 9.04 13.66
N LEU A 437 -9.39 7.92 13.88
CA LEU A 437 -10.41 7.33 13.00
C LEU A 437 -11.82 7.80 13.39
N SER A 438 -11.94 8.98 14.02
CA SER A 438 -13.24 9.60 14.28
C SER A 438 -13.68 10.41 13.05
N VAL A 439 -14.93 10.26 12.63
CA VAL A 439 -15.43 10.96 11.43
C VAL A 439 -15.52 12.47 11.65
N TRP A 440 -14.93 13.20 10.71
CA TRP A 440 -15.03 14.66 10.60
C TRP A 440 -15.34 15.02 9.14
N ASN A 441 -16.56 15.46 8.84
CA ASN A 441 -16.93 15.79 7.47
C ASN A 441 -16.65 17.27 7.15
N SER A 442 -16.37 17.54 5.89
CA SER A 442 -16.04 18.87 5.35
C SER A 442 -17.15 19.91 5.53
N THR A 443 -18.37 19.45 5.79
CA THR A 443 -19.55 20.28 6.03
C THR A 443 -19.72 20.73 7.49
N PHE A 444 -18.93 20.18 8.43
CA PHE A 444 -19.00 20.52 9.84
C PHE A 444 -18.26 21.83 10.17
N THR A 445 -18.66 22.50 11.25
CA THR A 445 -18.08 23.78 11.67
C THR A 445 -16.65 23.59 12.18
N ALA A 446 -15.63 24.09 11.49
CA ALA A 446 -14.21 23.86 11.82
C ALA A 446 -13.83 24.06 13.31
N THR A 447 -14.44 25.03 14.01
CA THR A 447 -14.19 25.31 15.44
C THR A 447 -14.71 24.22 16.39
N GLU A 448 -15.60 23.34 15.91
CA GLU A 448 -16.20 22.25 16.68
C GLU A 448 -15.43 20.93 16.54
N ARG A 449 -14.45 20.85 15.63
CA ARG A 449 -13.67 19.62 15.39
C ARG A 449 -13.09 19.11 16.71
N PRO A 450 -13.42 17.88 17.15
CA PRO A 450 -12.89 17.34 18.38
C PRO A 450 -11.40 16.99 18.22
N TYR A 451 -10.62 17.28 19.25
CA TYR A 451 -9.19 16.97 19.31
C TYR A 451 -8.87 16.07 20.52
N THR A 452 -8.01 15.09 20.27
CA THR A 452 -7.32 14.33 21.32
C THR A 452 -6.00 15.03 21.65
N ALA A 453 -5.80 15.39 22.91
CA ALA A 453 -4.51 15.93 23.37
C ALA A 453 -3.56 14.78 23.76
N LEU A 454 -2.47 14.61 23.02
CA LEU A 454 -1.42 13.65 23.30
C LEU A 454 -0.38 14.27 24.23
N GLU A 455 -0.25 13.76 25.44
CA GLU A 455 0.83 14.14 26.34
C GLU A 455 2.07 13.30 26.05
N LEU A 456 3.16 13.97 25.66
CA LEU A 456 4.42 13.33 25.30
C LEU A 456 5.24 12.97 26.55
N PRO A 457 6.21 12.04 26.40
CA PRO A 457 7.12 11.68 27.48
C PRO A 457 7.83 12.90 28.08
N ALA A 458 8.20 12.80 29.36
CA ALA A 458 8.61 13.95 30.14
C ALA A 458 9.89 14.66 29.68
N THR A 459 10.73 13.97 28.91
CA THR A 459 12.04 14.47 28.45
C THR A 459 12.33 14.02 27.02
N GLY A 460 13.02 14.85 26.25
CA GLY A 460 13.55 14.49 24.93
C GLY A 460 12.52 14.62 23.80
N TRP A 461 11.49 15.44 24.00
CA TRP A 461 10.40 15.71 23.05
C TRP A 461 10.02 17.19 22.96
N GLU A 462 10.70 18.06 23.72
CA GLU A 462 10.40 19.48 23.83
C GLU A 462 10.57 20.22 22.49
N ASN A 463 11.51 19.74 21.66
CA ASN A 463 11.79 20.29 20.33
C ASN A 463 11.32 19.36 19.20
N ALA A 464 10.53 18.34 19.50
CA ALA A 464 10.08 17.41 18.47
C ALA A 464 9.29 18.12 17.37
N LYS A 465 9.51 17.67 16.13
CA LYS A 465 8.80 18.13 14.94
C LYS A 465 7.56 17.30 14.75
N VAL A 466 6.44 17.96 14.44
CA VAL A 466 5.17 17.30 14.16
C VAL A 466 4.82 17.51 12.69
N MET A 467 4.74 16.41 11.95
CA MET A 467 4.19 16.37 10.59
C MET A 467 2.75 15.89 10.66
N ARG A 468 1.84 16.61 10.00
CA ARG A 468 0.40 16.32 10.03
C ARG A 468 -0.13 15.96 8.66
N LEU A 469 -0.85 14.85 8.58
CA LEU A 469 -1.73 14.51 7.47
C LEU A 469 -3.13 15.04 7.80
N THR A 470 -3.60 16.04 7.06
CA THR A 470 -4.89 16.69 7.32
C THR A 470 -5.55 17.19 6.04
N ASN A 471 -6.83 17.49 6.15
CA ASN A 471 -7.66 18.09 5.13
C ASN A 471 -8.93 18.72 5.77
N PRO A 472 -9.86 19.31 4.99
CA PRO A 472 -11.11 19.86 5.52
C PRO A 472 -12.09 18.82 6.11
N GLY A 473 -12.05 17.57 5.66
CA GLY A 473 -12.92 16.49 6.16
C GLY A 473 -12.71 15.14 5.47
N VAL A 474 -12.94 14.03 6.19
CA VAL A 474 -12.59 12.68 5.73
C VAL A 474 -13.39 12.20 4.50
N ASP A 475 -14.49 12.88 4.20
CA ASP A 475 -15.40 12.65 3.07
C ASP A 475 -14.95 13.26 1.74
N VAL A 476 -13.84 14.02 1.71
CA VAL A 476 -13.36 14.68 0.48
C VAL A 476 -12.06 14.12 -0.06
N ALA A 477 -11.85 14.25 -1.37
CA ALA A 477 -10.65 13.84 -2.09
C ALA A 477 -9.64 14.98 -2.32
N ALA A 478 -9.98 16.21 -1.96
CA ALA A 478 -9.21 17.42 -2.27
C ALA A 478 -8.65 18.11 -1.03
N ASN A 479 -7.71 19.03 -1.24
CA ASN A 479 -7.07 19.85 -0.20
C ASN A 479 -6.42 19.01 0.92
N ILE A 480 -5.94 17.82 0.57
CA ILE A 480 -5.17 16.96 1.46
C ILE A 480 -3.73 17.46 1.46
N THR A 481 -3.15 17.57 2.64
CA THR A 481 -1.74 17.95 2.79
C THR A 481 -1.03 17.06 3.81
N LEU A 482 0.26 16.85 3.57
CA LEU A 482 1.20 16.27 4.52
C LEU A 482 2.23 17.34 4.90
N ALA A 483 2.25 17.79 6.16
CA ALA A 483 3.03 18.95 6.60
C ALA A 483 2.85 20.18 5.68
N GLY A 484 1.62 20.45 5.23
CA GLY A 484 1.32 21.59 4.35
C GLY A 484 1.78 21.42 2.89
N GLN A 485 2.34 20.28 2.51
CA GLN A 485 2.69 19.96 1.13
C GLN A 485 1.61 19.10 0.45
N SER A 486 1.50 19.24 -0.87
CA SER A 486 0.60 18.47 -1.72
C SER A 486 1.32 17.96 -2.97
N VAL A 487 0.65 17.15 -3.78
CA VAL A 487 1.18 16.65 -5.05
C VAL A 487 0.54 17.39 -6.22
N ASN A 488 1.36 17.90 -7.14
CA ASN A 488 0.88 18.63 -8.33
C ASN A 488 0.49 17.67 -9.49
N ALA A 489 0.04 18.24 -10.61
CA ALA A 489 -0.35 17.49 -11.80
C ALA A 489 0.81 16.77 -12.52
N GLN A 490 2.07 17.06 -12.14
CA GLN A 490 3.27 16.39 -12.62
C GLN A 490 3.69 15.25 -11.69
N GLY A 491 2.97 15.04 -10.58
CA GLY A 491 3.30 14.04 -9.57
C GLY A 491 4.38 14.51 -8.60
N GLU A 492 4.79 15.78 -8.61
CA GLU A 492 5.83 16.33 -7.74
C GLU A 492 5.23 16.80 -6.41
N ILE A 493 5.96 16.62 -5.31
CA ILE A 493 5.62 17.24 -4.03
C ILE A 493 5.90 18.75 -4.12
N VAL A 494 4.88 19.57 -3.87
CA VAL A 494 4.94 21.02 -3.91
C VAL A 494 4.50 21.65 -2.59
N GLY A 495 4.85 22.92 -2.41
CA GLY A 495 4.65 23.65 -1.15
C GLY A 495 5.85 23.52 -0.22
N THR A 496 5.85 24.33 0.85
CA THR A 496 6.90 24.30 1.87
C THR A 496 6.46 23.40 3.01
N ALA A 497 7.32 22.45 3.42
CA ALA A 497 7.07 21.65 4.60
C ALA A 497 6.94 22.53 5.85
N VAL A 498 5.81 22.41 6.55
CA VAL A 498 5.50 23.10 7.80
C VAL A 498 5.41 22.05 8.90
N TYR A 499 6.41 22.04 9.78
CA TYR A 499 6.41 21.22 10.98
C TYR A 499 5.86 22.02 12.16
N GLU A 500 4.85 21.48 12.83
CA GLU A 500 4.37 22.06 14.08
C GLU A 500 5.34 21.74 15.22
N LYS A 501 5.34 22.60 16.23
CA LYS A 501 6.11 22.38 17.46
C LYS A 501 5.21 21.80 18.54
N VAL A 502 5.79 20.94 19.36
CA VAL A 502 5.17 20.50 20.61
C VAL A 502 4.91 21.71 21.50
N GLN A 503 3.71 21.83 22.06
CA GLN A 503 3.37 22.92 22.98
C GLN A 503 2.98 22.34 24.33
N GLN A 504 3.63 22.81 25.40
CA GLN A 504 3.35 22.33 26.77
C GLN A 504 3.42 20.80 26.89
N ARG A 505 4.37 20.17 26.18
CA ARG A 505 4.51 18.70 26.05
C ARG A 505 3.29 18.01 25.41
N LYS A 506 2.49 18.73 24.65
CA LYS A 506 1.29 18.21 23.99
C LYS A 506 1.32 18.39 22.48
N VAL A 507 0.67 17.45 21.80
CA VAL A 507 0.30 17.51 20.40
C VAL A 507 -1.19 17.23 20.30
N TRP A 508 -1.93 18.01 19.52
CA TRP A 508 -3.37 17.83 19.34
C TRP A 508 -3.64 17.11 18.03
N VAL A 509 -4.44 16.04 18.07
CA VAL A 509 -4.83 15.25 16.89
C VAL A 509 -6.33 15.41 16.70
N GLY A 510 -6.74 16.05 15.60
CA GLY A 510 -8.14 16.24 15.27
C GLY A 510 -8.77 14.96 14.76
N ALA A 511 -10.09 14.84 14.88
CA ALA A 511 -10.86 13.77 14.25
C ALA A 511 -10.57 13.67 12.75
N GLY A 512 -10.15 12.52 12.25
CA GLY A 512 -9.81 12.31 10.84
C GLY A 512 -8.43 12.85 10.45
N GLU A 513 -7.46 12.84 11.37
CA GLU A 513 -6.07 13.23 11.12
C GLU A 513 -5.09 12.14 11.56
N ALA A 514 -3.88 12.21 11.02
CA ALA A 514 -2.72 11.49 11.52
C ALA A 514 -1.54 12.45 11.75
N VAL A 515 -0.75 12.19 12.78
CA VAL A 515 0.48 12.96 13.09
C VAL A 515 1.66 12.04 13.29
N LEU A 516 2.80 12.42 12.72
CA LEU A 516 4.12 11.84 12.98
C LEU A 516 4.92 12.85 13.81
N ILE A 517 5.39 12.43 14.97
CA ILE A 517 6.12 13.24 15.94
C ILE A 517 7.55 12.68 15.99
N GLN A 518 8.53 13.44 15.53
CA GLN A 518 9.93 13.01 15.43
C GLN A 518 10.79 13.82 16.38
N ARG A 519 11.70 13.13 17.08
CA ARG A 519 12.75 13.79 17.86
C ARG A 519 13.72 14.53 16.92
N GLU A 520 14.24 15.67 17.38
CA GLU A 520 15.34 16.37 16.72
C GLU A 520 16.71 15.78 17.08
#